data_AF-C4TNR8-F1
#
_entry.id   AF-C4TNR8-F1
#
_cell.length_a   1.000
_cell.length_b   1.000
_cell.length_c   1.000
_cell.angle_alpha   90.00
_cell.angle_beta   90.00
_cell.angle_gamma   90.00
#
_symmetry.space_group_name_H-M   'P 1'
#
loop_
_entity.id
_entity.type
_entity.pdbx_description
1 polymer ?
#
loop_
_entity_poly.entity_id
_entity_poly.type
_entity_poly.pdbx_seq_one_letter_code
_entity_poly.pdbx_strand_id
1 'polypeptide(L)'
;SRIHDSLVRMDDNYLRSALDYLELQPDLSALVRGAHSFRCPNLGITSWVRLPIHDADFGWGRPIFMGPGGIAFEGLAFVIPSATNDGSLSVAISLQSEHMKSFSKLLYDI
;
A
#
# COMPACT_ATOMS: atom_id res chain seq x y z
N SER A 1 3.23 19.33 -3.68
CA SER A 1 3.61 18.23 -4.59
C SER A 1 2.42 17.28 -4.67
N ARG A 2 2.15 16.64 -5.83
CA ARG A 2 0.84 15.98 -6.07
C ARG A 2 0.38 15.02 -4.96
N ILE A 3 1.28 14.20 -4.41
CA ILE A 3 0.94 13.26 -3.34
C ILE A 3 0.67 14.00 -2.02
N HIS A 4 1.54 14.92 -1.64
CA HIS A 4 1.39 15.69 -0.40
C HIS A 4 0.08 16.48 -0.38
N ASP A 5 -0.20 17.22 -1.45
CA ASP A 5 -1.37 18.09 -1.55
C ASP A 5 -2.67 17.25 -1.52
N SER A 6 -2.65 16.05 -2.10
CA SER A 6 -3.78 15.11 -2.06
C SER A 6 -4.04 14.55 -0.65
N LEU A 7 -2.98 14.26 0.12
CA LEU A 7 -3.09 13.77 1.50
C LEU A 7 -3.57 14.88 2.45
N VAL A 8 -3.04 16.09 2.33
CA VAL A 8 -3.42 17.24 3.16
C VAL A 8 -4.89 17.61 2.99
N ARG A 9 -5.47 17.39 1.80
CA ARG A 9 -6.91 17.61 1.55
C ARG A 9 -7.82 16.68 2.36
N MET A 10 -7.33 15.53 2.85
CA MET A 10 -8.13 14.56 3.59
C MET A 10 -8.29 14.95 5.06
N ASP A 11 -8.81 16.15 5.30
CA ASP A 11 -9.11 16.68 6.63
C ASP A 11 -10.42 16.10 7.21
N ASP A 12 -10.78 16.49 8.44
CA ASP A 12 -11.99 15.99 9.11
C ASP A 12 -13.26 16.23 8.28
N ASN A 13 -13.38 17.38 7.62
CA ASN A 13 -14.54 17.71 6.78
C ASN A 13 -14.62 16.80 5.56
N TYR A 14 -13.50 16.60 4.85
CA TYR A 14 -13.44 15.73 3.68
C TYR A 14 -13.76 14.28 4.06
N LEU A 15 -13.23 13.80 5.20
CA LEU A 15 -13.49 12.44 5.67
C LEU A 15 -14.95 12.22 6.07
N ARG A 16 -15.59 13.19 6.74
CA ARG A 16 -17.03 13.14 7.03
C ARG A 16 -17.88 13.16 5.75
N SER A 17 -17.54 14.04 4.81
CA SER A 17 -18.21 14.11 3.52
C SER A 17 -18.08 12.80 2.72
N ALA A 18 -16.94 12.10 2.84
CA ALA A 18 -16.78 10.79 2.22
C ALA A 18 -17.72 9.73 2.84
N LEU A 19 -17.98 9.78 4.16
CA LEU A 19 -18.97 8.91 4.80
C LEU A 19 -20.38 9.21 4.30
N ASP A 20 -20.76 10.48 4.25
CA ASP A 20 -22.06 10.90 3.71
C ASP A 20 -22.23 10.46 2.25
N TYR A 21 -21.16 10.56 1.45
CA TYR A 21 -21.16 10.08 0.07
C TYR A 21 -21.38 8.57 -0.01
N LEU A 22 -20.73 7.77 0.85
CA LEU A 22 -20.87 6.32 0.89
C LEU A 22 -22.29 5.89 1.27
N GLU A 23 -22.93 6.58 2.23
CA GLU A 23 -24.31 6.31 2.66
C GLU A 23 -25.32 6.46 1.51
N LEU A 24 -25.04 7.34 0.53
CA LEU A 24 -25.88 7.57 -0.63
C LEU A 24 -25.66 6.56 -1.78
N GLN A 25 -24.68 5.67 -1.68
CA GLN A 25 -24.38 4.74 -2.77
C GLN A 25 -25.36 3.56 -2.79
N PRO A 26 -25.90 3.18 -3.96
CA PRO A 26 -26.88 2.09 -4.07
C PRO A 26 -26.27 0.71 -3.78
N ASP A 27 -24.96 0.55 -3.98
CA ASP A 27 -24.21 -0.68 -3.70
C ASP A 27 -22.77 -0.35 -3.29
N LEU A 28 -22.45 -0.59 -2.02
CA LEU A 28 -21.11 -0.39 -1.48
C LEU A 28 -20.09 -1.41 -2.02
N SER A 29 -20.52 -2.60 -2.42
CA SER A 29 -19.62 -3.64 -2.92
C SER A 29 -19.00 -3.27 -4.27
N ALA A 30 -19.74 -2.51 -5.09
CA ALA A 30 -19.25 -1.99 -6.37
C ALA A 30 -18.10 -0.97 -6.21
N LEU A 31 -17.94 -0.36 -5.04
CA LEU A 31 -16.87 0.60 -4.74
C LEU A 31 -15.58 -0.09 -4.27
N VAL A 32 -15.64 -1.38 -3.95
CA VAL A 32 -14.47 -2.14 -3.51
C VAL A 32 -13.48 -2.21 -4.67
N ARG A 33 -12.32 -1.60 -4.44
CA ARG A 33 -11.22 -1.62 -5.42
C ARG A 33 -10.64 -3.02 -5.50
N GLY A 34 -10.48 -3.52 -6.73
CA GLY A 34 -9.92 -4.83 -7.00
C GLY A 34 -8.94 -4.79 -8.16
N ALA A 35 -8.76 -5.93 -8.83
CA ALA A 35 -7.85 -6.05 -9.96
C ALA A 35 -8.02 -4.94 -11.02
N HIS A 36 -9.27 -4.58 -11.31
CA HIS A 36 -9.61 -3.60 -12.35
C HIS A 36 -9.19 -2.16 -11.97
N SER A 37 -9.05 -1.86 -10.68
CA SER A 37 -8.74 -0.49 -10.20
C SER A 37 -7.24 -0.19 -10.24
N PHE A 38 -6.40 -1.21 -10.08
CA PHE A 38 -4.95 -1.07 -9.93
C PHE A 38 -4.15 -1.43 -11.18
N ARG A 39 -4.77 -2.02 -12.20
CA ARG A 39 -4.10 -2.27 -13.48
C ARG A 39 -3.60 -0.97 -14.12
N CYS A 40 -2.55 -1.10 -14.93
CA CYS A 40 -2.00 -0.02 -15.73
C CYS A 40 -3.12 0.76 -16.46
N PRO A 41 -3.12 2.11 -16.41
CA PRO A 41 -2.04 2.99 -15.94
C PRO A 41 -2.11 3.37 -14.44
N ASN A 42 -3.02 2.77 -13.66
CA ASN A 42 -3.19 3.09 -12.25
C ASN A 42 -2.23 2.29 -11.36
N LEU A 43 -2.12 2.69 -10.08
CA LEU A 43 -1.34 2.00 -9.05
C LEU A 43 -1.96 2.26 -7.66
N GLY A 44 -1.88 1.30 -6.75
CA GLY A 44 -2.19 1.43 -5.33
C GLY A 44 -0.94 1.21 -4.47
N ILE A 45 -0.70 2.08 -3.50
CA ILE A 45 0.39 1.96 -2.54
C ILE A 45 -0.18 1.98 -1.13
N THR A 46 0.18 0.96 -0.33
CA THR A 46 -0.16 0.89 1.08
C THR A 46 1.12 0.86 1.90
N SER A 47 1.28 1.78 2.85
CA SER A 47 2.44 1.83 3.74
C SER A 47 2.15 1.12 5.05
N TRP A 48 3.00 0.16 5.42
CA TRP A 48 3.00 -0.49 6.73
C TRP A 48 4.09 0.07 7.65
N VAL A 49 4.80 1.13 7.22
CA VAL A 49 5.96 1.68 7.93
C VAL A 49 5.63 2.15 9.35
N ARG A 50 4.42 2.64 9.57
CA ARG A 50 3.95 3.10 10.89
C ARG A 50 3.14 2.06 11.66
N LEU A 51 3.02 0.85 11.14
CA LEU A 51 2.34 -0.25 11.82
C LEU A 51 3.37 -1.03 12.66
N PRO A 52 3.04 -1.44 13.90
CA PRO A 52 3.93 -2.21 14.77
C PRO A 52 3.99 -3.70 14.36
N ILE A 53 4.27 -3.97 13.09
CA ILE A 53 4.15 -5.31 12.50
C ILE A 53 5.17 -6.32 13.03
N HIS A 54 6.26 -5.85 13.65
CA HIS A 54 7.32 -6.69 14.23
C HIS A 54 7.18 -6.88 15.75
N ASP A 55 6.11 -6.40 16.37
CA ASP A 55 5.91 -6.48 17.82
C ASP A 55 5.19 -7.77 18.26
N ALA A 56 4.78 -8.61 17.30
CA ALA A 56 4.14 -9.89 17.55
C ALA A 56 5.15 -10.94 18.05
N ASP A 57 5.48 -10.90 19.34
CA ASP A 57 6.26 -11.91 20.04
C ASP A 57 5.35 -12.82 20.88
N PHE A 58 5.33 -14.11 20.55
CA PHE A 58 4.53 -15.12 21.21
C PHE A 58 5.30 -15.91 22.29
N GLY A 59 6.52 -15.49 22.63
CA GLY A 59 7.41 -16.16 23.59
C GLY A 59 8.64 -16.81 22.95
N TRP A 60 8.82 -16.71 21.64
CA TRP A 60 9.96 -17.24 20.88
C TRP A 60 10.78 -16.16 20.16
N GLY A 61 10.53 -14.89 20.48
CA GLY A 61 11.15 -13.75 19.84
C GLY A 61 10.27 -13.12 18.77
N ARG A 62 10.69 -11.92 18.37
CA ARG A 62 10.02 -11.11 17.34
C ARG A 62 10.22 -11.73 15.95
N PRO A 63 9.28 -11.50 15.01
CA PRO A 63 9.43 -11.96 13.64
C PRO A 63 10.66 -11.33 12.96
N ILE A 64 11.44 -12.16 12.26
CA ILE A 64 12.57 -11.69 11.44
C ILE A 64 12.12 -10.94 10.18
N PHE A 65 10.87 -11.15 9.76
CA PHE A 65 10.21 -10.47 8.63
C PHE A 65 8.70 -10.55 8.78
N MET A 66 8.00 -9.52 8.34
CA MET A 66 6.55 -9.50 8.19
C MET A 66 6.19 -8.83 6.86
N GLY A 67 5.30 -9.44 6.09
CA GLY A 67 4.92 -8.95 4.76
C GLY A 67 3.60 -9.56 4.27
N PRO A 68 3.09 -9.11 3.11
CA PRO A 68 1.89 -9.69 2.51
C PRO A 68 2.14 -11.16 2.13
N GLY A 69 1.18 -12.05 2.42
CA GLY A 69 1.23 -13.48 2.06
C GLY A 69 1.01 -13.77 0.57
N GLY A 70 1.29 -12.80 -0.31
CA GLY A 70 0.98 -12.79 -1.72
C GLY A 70 0.34 -11.46 -2.15
N ILE A 71 0.63 -11.03 -3.38
CA ILE A 71 0.02 -9.83 -3.98
C ILE A 71 -0.86 -10.28 -5.14
N ALA A 72 -2.19 -10.22 -4.94
CA ALA A 72 -3.16 -10.83 -5.84
C ALA A 72 -3.29 -10.14 -7.21
N PHE A 73 -2.98 -8.84 -7.29
CA PHE A 73 -3.23 -8.03 -8.47
C PHE A 73 -2.01 -7.21 -8.86
N GLU A 74 -1.82 -7.05 -10.17
CA GLU A 74 -0.91 -6.05 -10.71
C GLU A 74 -1.26 -4.65 -10.19
N GLY A 75 -0.22 -3.86 -9.95
CA GLY A 75 -0.28 -2.47 -9.59
C GLY A 75 -0.51 -2.20 -8.11
N LEU A 76 -0.49 -3.23 -7.27
CA LEU A 76 -0.50 -3.07 -5.82
C LEU A 76 0.91 -3.17 -5.25
N ALA A 77 1.29 -2.18 -4.44
CA ALA A 77 2.59 -2.10 -3.77
C ALA A 77 2.43 -1.91 -2.26
N PHE A 78 3.36 -2.51 -1.51
CA PHE A 78 3.49 -2.38 -0.07
C PHE A 78 4.87 -1.84 0.30
N VAL A 79 4.90 -0.82 1.15
CA VAL A 79 6.14 -0.33 1.77
C VAL A 79 6.22 -0.90 3.18
N ILE A 80 7.28 -1.68 3.43
CA ILE A 80 7.43 -2.52 4.62
C ILE A 80 8.64 -2.02 5.43
N PRO A 81 8.50 -1.76 6.74
CA PRO A 81 9.62 -1.37 7.59
C PRO A 81 10.59 -2.53 7.81
N SER A 82 11.84 -2.23 8.13
CA SER A 82 12.81 -3.23 8.57
C SER A 82 12.46 -3.83 9.93
N ALA A 83 12.71 -5.13 10.11
CA ALA A 83 12.59 -5.81 11.40
C ALA A 83 13.70 -5.40 12.39
N THR A 84 14.84 -4.91 11.89
CA THR A 84 16.03 -4.59 12.69
C THR A 84 16.09 -3.13 13.13
N ASN A 85 15.11 -2.30 12.75
CA ASN A 85 15.09 -0.86 12.99
C ASN A 85 16.34 -0.11 12.45
N ASP A 86 16.95 -0.62 11.38
CA ASP A 86 18.10 0.01 10.71
C ASP A 86 17.73 1.18 9.78
N GLY A 87 16.46 1.56 9.74
CA GLY A 87 15.94 2.62 8.87
C GLY A 87 15.70 2.18 7.42
N SER A 88 16.03 0.94 7.05
CA SER A 88 15.74 0.43 5.71
C SER A 88 14.25 0.14 5.51
N LEU A 89 13.84 0.21 4.25
CA LEU A 89 12.48 -0.10 3.80
C LEU A 89 12.54 -1.09 2.65
N SER A 90 11.60 -2.03 2.64
CA SER A 90 11.38 -2.94 1.52
C SER A 90 10.13 -2.54 0.74
N VAL A 91 10.17 -2.70 -0.59
CA VAL A 91 9.02 -2.49 -1.47
C VAL A 91 8.63 -3.84 -2.08
N ALA A 92 7.44 -4.33 -1.75
CA ALA A 92 6.84 -5.49 -2.38
C ALA A 92 5.78 -5.04 -3.38
N ILE A 93 5.93 -5.37 -4.66
CA ILE A 93 5.03 -4.94 -5.74
C ILE A 93 4.75 -6.07 -6.72
N SER A 94 3.54 -6.11 -7.27
CA SER A 94 3.18 -6.96 -8.41
C SER A 94 2.98 -6.10 -9.66
N LEU A 95 3.63 -6.46 -10.76
CA LEU A 95 3.44 -5.87 -12.09
C LEU A 95 3.42 -7.00 -13.12
N GLN A 96 2.99 -6.70 -14.35
CA GLN A 96 3.25 -7.62 -15.47
C GLN A 96 4.75 -7.94 -15.59
N SER A 97 5.04 -9.21 -15.90
CA SER A 97 6.41 -9.74 -15.93
C SER A 97 7.36 -8.95 -16.85
N GLU A 98 6.83 -8.40 -17.94
CA GLU A 98 7.56 -7.54 -18.87
C GLU A 98 8.03 -6.22 -18.25
N HIS A 99 7.29 -5.69 -17.27
CA HIS A 99 7.61 -4.43 -16.60
C HIS A 99 8.55 -4.61 -15.41
N MET A 100 8.59 -5.80 -14.79
CA MET A 100 9.27 -5.99 -13.50
C MET A 100 10.78 -5.74 -13.56
N LYS A 101 11.44 -6.15 -14.65
CA LYS A 101 12.89 -5.91 -14.83
C LYS A 101 13.20 -4.43 -14.98
N SER A 102 12.36 -3.69 -15.71
CA SER A 102 12.52 -2.24 -15.90
C SER A 102 12.25 -1.50 -14.60
N PHE A 103 11.18 -1.87 -13.88
CA PHE A 103 10.85 -1.30 -12.58
C PHE A 103 12.00 -1.45 -11.58
N SER A 104 12.59 -2.65 -11.47
CA SER A 104 13.73 -2.89 -10.57
C SER A 104 14.92 -1.97 -10.86
N LYS A 105 15.27 -1.78 -12.14
CA LYS A 105 16.34 -0.84 -12.52
C LYS A 105 16.02 0.60 -12.15
N LEU A 106 14.82 1.05 -12.48
CA LEU A 106 14.38 2.44 -12.25
C LEU A 106 14.23 2.77 -10.76
N LEU A 107 13.84 1.80 -9.93
CA LEU A 107 13.67 2.02 -8.49
C LEU A 107 15.00 2.36 -7.79
N TYR A 108 16.11 1.82 -8.28
CA TYR A 108 17.46 2.06 -7.72
C TYR A 108 18.23 3.18 -8.44
N ASP A 109 17.63 3.83 -9.43
CA ASP A 109 18.19 4.99 -10.12
C ASP A 109 17.79 6.27 -9.35
N ILE A 110 18.42 6.47 -8.19
CA ILE A 110 18.17 7.56 -7.23
C ILE A 110 19.25 8.64 -7.34
#